data_AF-A0A1G9TI70-F1
#
_entry.id   AF-A0A1G9TI70-F1
#
_cell.length_a   1.000
_cell.length_b   1.000
_cell.length_c   1.000
_cell.angle_alpha   90.00
_cell.angle_beta   90.00
_cell.angle_gamma   90.00
#
_symmetry.space_group_name_H-M   'P 1'
#
loop_
_entity.id
_entity.type
_entity.pdbx_description
1 polymer ?
#
loop_
_entity_poly.entity_id
_entity_poly.type
_entity_poly.pdbx_seq_one_letter_code
_entity_poly.pdbx_strand_id
1 'polypeptide(L)' 'MSTPYERLMAEAIPTGKFGYPPPPSDPHKRPWTPHEQAEHRRIADEAVADWHDPSDRAEQKRHLHLVPTEQSHTDAA' A
#
# COMPACT_ATOMS: atom_id res chain seq x y z
N MET A 1 -13.36 -35.81 -21.12
CA MET A 1 -13.61 -35.15 -19.82
C MET A 1 -12.39 -34.30 -19.52
N SER A 2 -12.49 -32.97 -19.51
CA SER A 2 -11.37 -32.10 -19.12
C SER A 2 -11.29 -32.02 -17.61
N THR A 3 -10.10 -32.10 -17.05
CA THR A 3 -9.84 -31.89 -15.62
C THR A 3 -10.04 -30.40 -15.25
N PRO A 4 -10.29 -30.08 -13.97
CA PRO A 4 -10.36 -28.69 -13.50
C PRO A 4 -9.07 -27.90 -13.80
N TYR A 5 -7.91 -28.56 -13.75
CA TYR A 5 -6.62 -27.95 -14.03
C TYR A 5 -6.48 -27.56 -15.50
N GLU A 6 -6.88 -28.44 -16.43
CA GLU A 6 -6.87 -28.14 -17.87
C GLU A 6 -7.78 -26.96 -18.23
N ARG A 7 -8.92 -26.84 -17.53
CA ARG A 7 -9.81 -25.68 -17.71
C ARG A 7 -9.15 -24.37 -17.29
N LEU A 8 -8.47 -24.34 -16.15
CA LEU A 8 -7.78 -23.14 -15.65
C LEU A 8 -6.66 -22.70 -16.60
N MET A 9 -5.89 -23.65 -17.14
CA MET A 9 -4.82 -23.34 -18.10
C MET A 9 -5.34 -22.92 -19.48
N ALA A 10 -6.59 -23.27 -19.81
CA ALA A 10 -7.24 -22.86 -21.05
C ALA A 10 -7.92 -21.48 -20.96
N GLU A 11 -8.07 -20.91 -19.76
CA GLU A 11 -8.65 -19.58 -19.58
C GLU A 11 -7.65 -18.49 -19.97
N ALA A 12 -8.05 -17.62 -20.88
CA ALA A 12 -7.25 -16.48 -21.29
C ALA A 12 -7.13 -15.46 -20.13
N ILE A 13 -5.90 -15.17 -19.71
CA ILE A 13 -5.65 -14.07 -18.76
C ILE A 13 -5.99 -12.75 -19.46
N PRO A 14 -6.88 -11.90 -18.91
CA PRO A 14 -7.20 -10.62 -19.50
C PRO A 14 -5.95 -9.75 -19.51
N THR A 15 -5.35 -9.56 -20.69
CA THR A 15 -4.19 -8.69 -20.94
C THR A 15 -4.57 -7.20 -21.02
N GLY A 16 -5.74 -6.83 -20.48
CA GLY A 16 -6.19 -5.44 -20.42
C GLY A 16 -5.23 -4.57 -19.62
N LYS A 17 -5.23 -3.26 -19.88
CA LYS A 17 -4.47 -2.31 -19.04
C LYS A 17 -5.03 -2.36 -17.62
N PHE A 18 -4.24 -2.91 -16.69
CA PHE A 18 -4.50 -2.76 -15.26
C PHE A 18 -4.22 -1.32 -14.87
N GLY A 19 -5.22 -0.65 -14.28
CA GLY A 19 -5.14 0.73 -13.84
C GLY A 19 -5.68 1.75 -14.86
N TYR A 20 -5.96 2.95 -14.37
CA TYR A 20 -6.37 4.08 -15.20
C TYR A 20 -5.16 4.67 -15.94
N PRO A 21 -5.35 5.26 -17.14
CA PRO A 21 -4.28 6.04 -17.75
C PRO A 21 -3.80 7.12 -16.74
N PRO A 22 -2.49 7.39 -16.67
CA PRO A 22 -1.99 8.45 -15.81
C PRO A 22 -2.69 9.76 -16.17
N PRO A 23 -3.00 10.62 -15.18
CA PRO A 23 -3.56 11.93 -15.48
C PRO A 23 -2.62 12.68 -16.42
N PRO A 24 -3.15 13.50 -17.34
CA PRO A 24 -2.32 14.30 -18.22
C PRO A 24 -1.39 15.17 -17.35
N SER A 25 -0.08 15.10 -17.60
CA SER A 25 0.86 16.01 -16.99
C SER A 25 0.51 17.41 -17.46
N ASP A 26 0.17 18.32 -16.55
CA ASP A 26 -0.11 19.71 -16.87
C ASP A 26 1.18 20.35 -17.43
N PRO A 27 1.25 20.64 -18.75
CA PRO A 27 2.46 21.17 -19.37
C PRO A 27 2.74 22.62 -18.96
N HIS A 28 1.80 23.27 -18.27
CA HIS A 28 1.91 24.67 -17.84
C HIS A 28 2.33 24.82 -16.38
N LYS A 29 2.53 23.72 -15.64
CA LYS A 29 3.10 23.81 -14.29
C LYS A 29 4.59 24.09 -14.36
N ARG A 30 4.95 25.35 -14.12
CA ARG A 30 6.35 25.71 -13.85
C ARG A 30 6.85 24.98 -12.60
N PRO A 31 8.14 24.68 -12.50
CA PRO A 31 8.75 24.24 -11.26
C PRO A 31 8.51 25.26 -10.12
N TRP A 32 8.38 24.76 -8.89
CA TRP A 32 8.36 25.62 -7.71
C TRP A 32 9.69 26.34 -7.54
N THR A 33 9.62 27.58 -7.09
CA THR A 33 10.81 28.28 -6.59
C THR A 33 11.22 27.71 -5.23
N PRO A 34 12.49 27.89 -4.80
CA PRO A 34 12.92 27.43 -3.48
C PRO A 34 12.08 27.99 -2.32
N HIS A 35 11.63 29.24 -2.43
CA HIS A 35 10.77 29.88 -1.44
C HIS A 35 9.39 29.21 -1.37
N GLU A 36 8.75 28.96 -2.51
CA GLU A 36 7.46 28.28 -2.55
C GLU A 36 7.54 26.86 -1.99
N GLN A 37 8.64 26.16 -2.26
CA GLN A 37 8.87 24.83 -1.71
C GLN A 37 9.05 24.88 -0.18
N ALA A 38 9.75 25.88 0.35
CA ALA A 38 9.94 26.08 1.78
C ALA A 38 8.60 26.38 2.48
N GLU A 39 7.79 27.29 1.93
CA GLU A 39 6.45 27.59 2.47
C GLU A 39 5.52 26.37 2.41
N HIS A 40 5.50 25.64 1.29
CA HIS A 40 4.69 24.44 1.18
C HIS A 40 5.11 23.37 2.19
N ARG A 41 6.43 23.25 2.46
CA ARG A 41 6.93 22.34 3.49
C ARG A 41 6.50 22.79 4.88
N ARG A 42 6.62 24.08 5.20
CA ARG A 42 6.17 24.64 6.48
C ARG A 42 4.69 24.33 6.74
N ILE A 43 3.84 24.52 5.73
CA ILE A 43 2.40 24.23 5.81
C ILE A 43 2.14 22.72 6.00
N ALA A 44 2.88 21.86 5.30
CA ALA A 44 2.74 20.41 5.46
C ALA A 44 3.16 19.95 6.86
N ASP A 45 4.28 20.47 7.36
CA ASP A 45 4.77 20.16 8.71
C ASP A 45 3.77 20.63 9.79
N GLU A 46 3.17 21.82 9.61
CA GLU A 46 2.11 22.35 10.48
C GLU A 46 0.85 21.47 10.47
N ALA A 47 0.43 20.99 9.29
CA ALA A 47 -0.76 20.15 9.16
C ALA A 47 -0.60 18.76 9.79
N VAL A 48 0.62 18.22 9.79
CA VAL A 48 0.91 16.89 10.33
C VAL A 48 1.24 16.92 11.83
N ALA A 49 1.69 18.06 12.37
CA ALA A 49 2.16 18.17 13.75
C ALA A 49 1.17 17.62 14.81
N ASP A 50 -0.12 17.90 14.64
CA ASP A 50 -1.21 17.44 15.54
C ASP A 50 -2.15 16.42 14.86
N TRP A 51 -1.77 15.89 13.70
CA TRP A 51 -2.57 14.88 13.03
C TRP A 51 -2.39 13.51 13.69
N HIS A 52 -3.49 12.83 13.98
CA HIS A 52 -3.52 11.50 14.58
C HIS A 52 -4.48 10.60 13.81
N ASP A 53 -4.06 9.37 13.54
CA ASP A 53 -4.97 8.35 13.03
C ASP A 53 -5.87 7.86 14.18
N PRO A 54 -7.22 7.90 14.04
CA PRO A 54 -8.12 7.33 15.04
C PRO A 54 -7.84 5.86 15.36
N SER A 55 -7.24 5.11 14.44
CA SER A 55 -6.85 3.72 14.64
C SER A 55 -5.64 3.55 15.57
N ASP A 56 -4.74 4.54 15.69
CA ASP A 56 -3.59 4.51 16.61
C ASP A 56 -4.05 4.35 18.07
N ARG A 57 -5.18 4.98 18.45
CA ARG A 57 -5.77 4.83 19.78
C ARG A 57 -6.46 3.48 19.97
N ALA A 58 -6.92 2.84 18.90
CA ALA A 58 -7.54 1.53 18.96
C ALA A 58 -6.49 0.42 19.19
N GLU A 59 -5.28 0.56 18.64
CA GLU A 59 -4.20 -0.39 18.84
C GLU A 59 -3.70 -0.43 20.29
N GLN A 60 -3.65 0.73 20.96
CA GLN A 60 -3.23 0.84 22.37
C GLN A 60 -4.13 0.06 23.35
N LYS A 61 -5.37 -0.24 22.96
CA LYS A 61 -6.31 -1.03 23.77
C LYS A 61 -6.31 -2.53 23.43
N ARG A 62 -5.52 -2.97 22.44
CA ARG A 62 -5.45 -4.39 22.09
C ARG A 62 -4.57 -5.13 23.11
N HIS A 63 -5.24 -5.90 23.96
CA HIS A 63 -4.72 -6.83 24.97
C HIS A 63 -4.29 -8.18 24.35
N LEU A 64 -4.11 -8.22 23.03
CA LEU A 64 -3.73 -9.43 22.30
C LEU A 64 -2.23 -9.41 22.08
N HIS A 65 -1.53 -10.37 22.68
CA HIS A 65 -0.10 -10.59 22.48
C HIS A 65 0.13 -11.64 21.40
N LEU A 66 1.19 -11.47 20.60
CA LEU A 66 1.66 -12.55 19.71
C LEU A 66 2.05 -13.76 20.54
N VAL A 67 1.43 -14.91 20.25
CA VAL A 67 1.82 -16.21 20.80
C VAL A 67 2.99 -16.73 19.95
N PRO A 68 4.16 -17.04 20.54
CA PRO A 68 5.24 -17.68 19.81
C PRO A 68 4.78 -19.06 19.31
N THR A 69 4.74 -19.25 17.99
CA THR A 69 4.53 -20.58 17.41
C THR A 69 5.89 -21.21 17.18
N GLU A 70 6.33 -22.03 18.13
CA GLU A 70 7.45 -22.95 17.96
C GLU A 70 7.12 -23.88 16.78
N GLN A 71 7.75 -23.67 15.62
CA GLN A 71 7.74 -24.64 14.53
C GLN A 71 8.69 -25.78 14.88
N SER A 72 8.17 -26.82 15.54
CA SER A 72 8.85 -28.10 15.66
C SER A 72 8.81 -28.81 14.29
N HIS A 73 9.79 -28.53 13.44
CA HIS A 73 10.09 -29.40 12.30
C HIS A 73 11.05 -30.49 12.78
N THR A 74 10.49 -31.61 13.23
CA THR A 74 11.22 -32.87 13.32
C THR A 74 11.47 -33.36 11.91
N ASP A 75 12.67 -33.13 11.39
CA ASP A 75 13.18 -33.91 10.25
C ASP A 75 13.65 -35.28 10.77
N ALA A 76 12.92 -36.30 10.33
CA ALA A 76 13.33 -37.69 10.44
C ALA A 76 13.94 -38.10 9.10
N ALA A 77 15.24 -38.45 9.11
CA ALA A 77 15.86 -39.42 8.20
C ALA A 77 17.17 -39.91 8.81
#